data_AF-A0A376DWK7-F1
#
_entry.id   AF-A0A376DWK7-F1
#
_cell.length_a   1.000
_cell.length_b   1.000
_cell.length_c   1.000
_cell.angle_alpha   90.00
_cell.angle_beta   90.00
_cell.angle_gamma   90.00
#
_symmetry.space_group_name_H-M   'P 1'
#
loop_
_entity.id
_entity.type
_entity.pdbx_description
1 polymer ?
#
loop_
_entity_poly.entity_id
_entity_poly.type
_entity_poly.pdbx_seq_one_letter_code
_entity_poly.pdbx_strand_id
1 'polypeptide(L)'
;MDVTIFRLSSTNKENPIKKIMKKILFASALALSILSCTESKSENAPAMENAVDNADSKLSSTRYSKGQNMLDAIYYEQIKNDESLKRLDKKIILLQEDSRKVKDLYNDILRKNDEYYSDAEYGAKSINDSVLRKQIINLVKESSDKYYLKTQKLKKLTIQINRNSQTIYSYYVAF
;
A
#
# COMPACT_ATOMS: atom_id res chain seq x y z
N MET A 1 -21.14 53.19 -62.91
CA MET A 1 -20.62 53.06 -61.53
C MET A 1 -19.88 51.74 -61.48
N ASP A 2 -18.58 51.77 -61.72
CA ASP A 2 -17.69 50.63 -61.55
C ASP A 2 -16.61 51.05 -60.57
N VAL A 3 -16.48 50.32 -59.46
CA VAL A 3 -15.41 50.51 -58.48
C VAL A 3 -14.60 49.24 -58.46
N THR A 4 -13.38 49.32 -59.01
CA THR A 4 -12.34 48.31 -58.84
C THR A 4 -11.34 48.77 -57.78
N ILE A 5 -10.95 47.78 -56.99
CA ILE A 5 -10.11 47.73 -55.80
C ILE A 5 -8.67 48.22 -56.06
N PHE A 6 -8.03 48.82 -55.04
CA PHE A 6 -6.61 48.55 -54.77
C PHE A 6 -6.35 48.33 -53.28
N ARG A 7 -5.68 47.21 -53.02
CA ARG A 7 -5.27 46.67 -51.72
C ARG A 7 -3.84 47.14 -51.46
N LEU A 8 -3.52 47.60 -50.25
CA LEU A 8 -2.12 47.75 -49.80
C LEU A 8 -1.91 47.14 -48.42
N SER A 9 -0.68 46.63 -48.28
CA SER A 9 -0.24 45.51 -47.45
C SER A 9 0.10 45.90 -46.01
N SER A 10 0.02 44.87 -45.16
CA SER A 10 0.38 44.81 -43.74
C SER A 10 1.88 45.00 -43.50
N THR A 11 2.24 45.81 -42.49
CA THR A 11 3.35 45.53 -41.56
C THR A 11 3.00 46.09 -40.18
N ASN A 12 2.65 45.22 -39.22
CA ASN A 12 2.40 45.63 -37.84
C ASN A 12 3.72 45.64 -37.06
N LYS A 13 4.17 46.84 -36.70
CA LYS A 13 5.44 47.12 -36.03
C LYS A 13 5.26 46.86 -34.53
N GLU A 14 5.93 45.84 -33.99
CA GLU A 14 5.85 45.53 -32.57
C GLU A 14 6.38 46.68 -31.69
N ASN A 15 5.64 46.95 -30.62
CA ASN A 15 5.76 48.13 -29.77
C ASN A 15 6.98 48.00 -28.81
N PRO A 16 7.93 48.95 -28.78
CA PRO A 16 9.21 48.85 -28.06
C PRO A 16 9.09 48.61 -26.55
N ILE A 17 7.94 48.95 -25.95
CA ILE A 17 7.68 48.84 -24.51
C ILE A 17 7.53 47.37 -24.07
N LYS A 18 6.95 46.50 -24.91
CA LYS A 18 6.80 45.06 -24.60
C LYS A 18 8.15 44.32 -24.59
N LYS A 19 9.11 44.76 -25.42
CA LYS A 19 10.47 44.21 -25.49
C LYS A 19 11.30 44.52 -24.24
N ILE A 20 11.02 45.66 -23.58
CA ILE A 20 11.73 46.10 -22.37
C ILE A 20 11.24 45.33 -21.14
N MET A 21 9.92 45.15 -20.95
CA MET A 21 9.38 44.39 -19.81
C MET A 21 9.80 42.90 -19.80
N LYS A 22 9.91 42.26 -20.97
CA LYS A 22 10.35 40.85 -21.05
C LYS A 22 11.83 40.65 -20.71
N LYS A 23 12.67 41.68 -20.92
CA LYS A 23 14.10 41.67 -20.57
C LYS A 23 14.34 41.91 -19.07
N ILE A 24 13.49 42.72 -18.43
CA ILE A 24 13.58 42.99 -16.99
C ILE A 24 13.17 41.77 -16.17
N LEU A 25 12.15 41.01 -16.61
CA LEU A 25 11.72 39.78 -15.93
C LEU A 25 12.72 38.63 -16.04
N PHE A 26 13.51 38.57 -17.12
CA PHE A 26 14.58 37.56 -17.24
C PHE A 26 15.84 37.93 -16.45
N ALA A 27 16.13 39.22 -16.28
CA ALA A 27 17.28 39.68 -15.52
C ALA A 27 17.12 39.50 -13.99
N SER A 28 15.90 39.60 -13.45
CA SER A 28 15.68 39.41 -12.00
C SER A 28 15.78 37.95 -11.56
N ALA A 29 15.39 36.99 -12.42
CA ALA A 29 15.51 35.56 -12.13
C ALA A 29 16.99 35.10 -12.09
N LEU A 30 17.85 35.67 -12.94
CA LEU A 30 19.27 35.34 -12.96
C LEU A 30 20.03 35.99 -11.79
N ALA A 31 19.63 37.19 -11.36
CA ALA A 31 20.24 37.89 -10.21
C ALA A 31 19.95 37.22 -8.86
N LEU A 32 18.78 36.59 -8.69
CA LEU A 32 18.43 35.83 -7.48
C LEU A 32 19.19 34.51 -7.35
N SER A 33 19.71 33.98 -8.47
CA SER A 33 20.46 32.71 -8.49
C SER A 33 21.90 32.86 -7.99
N ILE A 34 22.47 34.08 -8.04
CA ILE A 34 23.86 34.37 -7.65
C ILE A 34 24.00 34.70 -6.16
N LEU A 35 22.90 35.04 -5.47
CA LEU A 35 22.88 35.29 -4.02
C LEU A 35 22.68 34.00 -3.20
N SER A 36 22.31 32.88 -3.83
CA SER A 36 22.09 31.60 -3.13
C SER A 36 23.37 30.75 -2.99
N CYS A 37 24.52 31.25 -3.42
CA CYS A 37 25.82 30.59 -3.25
C CYS A 37 26.87 31.62 -2.84
N THR A 38 26.79 32.07 -1.59
CA THR A 38 27.92 32.66 -0.88
C THR A 38 28.31 31.71 0.24
N GLU A 39 29.30 30.86 -0.03
CA GLU A 39 30.08 30.22 1.03
C GLU A 39 30.90 31.35 1.70
N SER A 40 30.39 31.87 2.81
CA SER A 40 31.15 32.77 3.66
C SER A 40 32.24 31.97 4.37
N LYS A 41 33.47 32.05 3.87
CA LYS A 41 34.64 31.83 4.73
C LYS A 41 34.68 32.96 5.76
N SER A 42 33.97 32.76 6.86
CA SER A 42 34.08 33.56 8.07
C SER A 42 35.24 33.01 8.88
N GLU A 43 36.43 33.58 8.71
CA GLU A 43 37.42 33.58 9.78
C GLU A 43 36.81 34.29 11.01
N ASN A 44 36.73 33.56 12.13
CA ASN A 44 36.40 34.03 13.47
C ASN A 44 34.91 34.32 13.75
N ALA A 45 34.11 33.27 13.91
CA ALA A 45 32.95 33.27 14.82
C ALA A 45 33.19 32.19 15.89
N PRO A 46 32.89 32.45 17.18
CA PRO A 46 33.14 31.49 18.25
C PRO A 46 32.36 30.22 17.94
N ALA A 47 33.04 29.09 18.07
CA ALA A 47 32.49 27.76 17.83
C ALA A 47 31.11 27.64 18.48
N MET A 48 30.06 27.71 17.67
CA MET A 48 28.78 27.12 18.02
C MET A 48 28.94 25.61 17.81
N GLU A 49 29.76 25.03 18.68
CA GLU A 49 29.51 23.73 19.28
C GLU A 49 28.00 23.68 19.61
N ASN A 50 27.34 22.53 19.44
CA ASN A 50 25.93 22.31 19.78
C ASN A 50 24.83 22.59 18.74
N ALA A 51 25.08 22.46 17.43
CA ALA A 51 23.99 22.09 16.49
C ALA A 51 23.82 20.56 16.36
N VAL A 52 24.76 19.77 16.88
CA VAL A 52 24.73 18.29 16.90
C VAL A 52 24.60 17.73 18.33
N ASP A 53 24.88 18.53 19.37
CA ASP A 53 24.91 18.04 20.76
C ASP A 53 23.53 17.89 21.44
N ASN A 54 22.44 18.20 20.73
CA ASN A 54 21.08 17.79 21.14
C ASN A 54 20.54 16.63 20.31
N ALA A 55 21.40 15.94 19.56
CA ALA A 55 21.15 14.56 19.21
C ALA A 55 21.67 13.68 20.35
N ASP A 56 20.94 13.67 21.47
CA ASP A 56 20.81 12.50 22.36
C ASP A 56 20.17 11.33 21.58
N SER A 57 20.71 11.06 20.40
CA SER A 57 20.33 10.01 19.50
C SER A 57 20.86 8.72 20.10
N LYS A 58 20.09 8.22 21.08
CA LYS A 58 20.05 6.83 21.52
C LYS A 58 19.69 5.85 20.39
N LEU A 59 19.84 6.25 19.12
CA LEU A 59 19.93 5.33 18.00
C LEU A 59 21.31 4.69 18.05
N SER A 60 21.43 3.71 18.95
CA SER A 60 22.53 2.76 18.97
C SER A 60 22.67 2.17 17.56
N SER A 61 23.66 2.67 16.82
CA SER A 61 24.08 2.20 15.50
C SER A 61 24.46 0.71 15.50
N THR A 62 24.55 0.11 16.67
CA THR A 62 24.84 -1.31 16.91
C THR A 62 23.62 -2.22 16.77
N ARG A 63 22.38 -1.70 16.67
CA ARG A 63 21.16 -2.49 16.43
C ARG A 63 20.71 -2.52 14.97
N TYR A 64 21.61 -2.30 14.01
CA TYR A 64 21.37 -2.73 12.64
C TYR A 64 21.57 -4.25 12.55
N SER A 65 20.60 -5.01 13.06
CA SER A 65 20.56 -6.45 12.82
C SER A 65 20.17 -6.67 11.35
N LYS A 66 20.92 -7.55 10.67
CA LYS A 66 20.80 -7.93 9.24
C LYS A 66 19.39 -7.72 8.66
N GLY A 67 19.25 -6.70 7.81
CA GLY A 67 18.12 -6.57 6.86
C GLY A 67 17.11 -5.45 7.14
N GLN A 68 17.19 -4.73 8.25
CA GLN A 68 16.35 -3.55 8.50
C GLN A 68 16.99 -2.29 7.89
N ASN A 69 16.24 -1.56 7.07
CA ASN A 69 16.71 -0.28 6.55
C ASN A 69 16.64 0.80 7.67
N MET A 70 17.33 1.93 7.49
CA MET A 70 17.37 3.00 8.50
C MET A 70 15.99 3.57 8.84
N LEU A 71 15.07 3.57 7.88
CA LEU A 71 13.71 4.09 8.07
C LEU A 71 12.88 3.13 8.94
N ASP A 72 13.04 1.81 8.77
CA ASP A 72 12.41 0.80 9.62
C ASP A 72 12.88 0.93 11.08
N ALA A 73 14.17 1.17 11.29
CA ALA A 73 14.74 1.37 12.62
C ALA A 73 14.19 2.63 13.30
N ILE A 74 14.07 3.74 12.55
CA ILE A 74 13.45 4.98 13.05
C ILE A 74 11.98 4.72 13.40
N TYR A 75 11.22 4.07 12.52
CA TYR A 75 9.81 3.77 12.74
C TYR A 75 9.61 2.89 13.99
N TYR A 76 10.46 1.88 14.18
CA TYR A 76 10.42 1.01 15.35
C TYR A 76 10.70 1.77 16.66
N GLU A 77 11.71 2.64 16.69
CA GLU A 77 12.00 3.44 17.89
C GLU A 77 10.88 4.46 18.19
N GLN A 78 10.19 4.99 17.18
CA GLN A 78 9.00 5.82 17.41
C GLN A 78 7.86 5.03 18.07
N ILE A 79 7.56 3.84 17.57
CA ILE A 79 6.56 2.95 18.21
C ILE A 79 6.95 2.64 19.65
N LYS A 80 8.23 2.35 19.91
CA LYS A 80 8.71 1.97 21.24
C LYS A 80 8.63 3.09 22.29
N ASN A 81 8.59 4.35 21.88
CA ASN A 81 8.55 5.47 22.81
C ASN A 81 7.14 6.06 22.99
N ASP A 82 6.15 5.62 22.20
CA ASP A 82 4.76 6.09 22.27
C ASP A 82 3.78 4.97 22.66
N GLU A 83 3.11 5.11 23.81
CA GLU A 83 2.16 4.11 24.32
C GLU A 83 0.92 3.88 23.45
N SER A 84 0.49 4.89 22.69
CA SER A 84 -0.63 4.77 21.76
C SER A 84 -0.21 3.92 20.55
N LEU A 85 0.99 4.15 20.02
CA LEU A 85 1.56 3.38 18.91
C LEU A 85 1.84 1.93 19.32
N LYS A 86 2.40 1.67 20.50
CA LYS A 86 2.55 0.29 21.03
C LYS A 86 1.24 -0.47 21.08
N ARG A 87 0.17 0.20 21.49
CA ARG A 87 -1.16 -0.41 21.60
C ARG A 87 -1.73 -0.74 20.23
N LEU A 88 -1.53 0.15 19.26
CA LEU A 88 -1.92 -0.10 17.87
C LEU A 88 -1.13 -1.27 17.28
N ASP A 89 0.19 -1.27 17.45
CA ASP A 89 1.10 -2.33 17.02
C ASP A 89 0.68 -3.71 17.55
N LYS A 90 0.46 -3.82 18.87
CA LYS A 90 -0.04 -5.04 19.50
C LYS A 90 -1.38 -5.49 18.94
N LYS A 91 -2.32 -4.57 18.69
CA LYS A 91 -3.62 -4.91 18.10
C LYS A 91 -3.48 -5.47 16.68
N ILE A 92 -2.57 -4.90 15.86
CA ILE A 92 -2.32 -5.38 14.50
C ILE A 92 -1.73 -6.79 14.54
N ILE A 93 -0.75 -7.03 15.41
CA ILE A 93 -0.14 -8.38 15.59
C ILE A 93 -1.21 -9.40 16.01
N LEU A 94 -2.04 -9.07 17.00
CA LEU A 94 -3.12 -9.96 17.45
C LEU A 94 -4.13 -10.24 16.33
N LEU A 95 -4.51 -9.22 15.55
CA LEU A 95 -5.42 -9.39 14.43
C LEU A 95 -4.83 -10.32 13.34
N GLN A 96 -3.53 -10.23 13.07
CA GLN A 96 -2.85 -11.12 12.14
C GLN A 96 -2.82 -12.57 12.66
N GLU A 97 -2.64 -12.77 13.97
CA GLU A 97 -2.70 -14.08 14.59
C GLU A 97 -4.11 -14.68 14.52
N ASP A 98 -5.13 -13.91 14.88
CA ASP A 98 -6.53 -14.34 14.83
C ASP A 98 -6.97 -14.63 13.39
N SER A 99 -6.55 -13.79 12.43
CA SER A 99 -6.76 -14.01 11.00
C SER A 99 -6.23 -15.37 10.54
N ARG A 100 -5.00 -15.74 10.95
CA ARG A 100 -4.42 -17.05 10.65
C ARG A 100 -5.24 -18.18 11.27
N LYS A 101 -5.51 -18.13 12.58
CA LYS A 101 -6.27 -19.16 13.30
C LYS A 101 -7.65 -19.41 12.68
N VAL A 102 -8.38 -18.34 12.36
CA VAL A 102 -9.72 -18.43 11.77
C VAL A 102 -9.66 -19.00 10.36
N LYS A 103 -8.69 -18.58 9.55
CA LYS A 103 -8.49 -19.14 8.20
C LYS A 103 -8.16 -20.63 8.25
N ASP A 104 -7.29 -21.04 9.16
CA ASP A 104 -6.91 -22.46 9.32
C ASP A 104 -8.12 -23.29 9.72
N LEU A 105 -8.94 -22.80 10.66
CA LEU A 105 -10.20 -23.43 11.03
C LEU A 105 -11.16 -23.55 9.85
N TYR A 106 -11.33 -22.48 9.06
CA TYR A 106 -12.21 -22.51 7.89
C TYR A 106 -11.71 -23.49 6.83
N ASN A 107 -10.41 -23.49 6.56
CA ASN A 107 -9.81 -24.41 5.60
C ASN A 107 -9.94 -25.87 6.06
N ASP A 108 -9.78 -26.16 7.35
CA ASP A 108 -9.99 -27.50 7.90
C ASP A 108 -11.44 -27.97 7.74
N ILE A 109 -12.41 -27.08 8.01
CA ILE A 109 -13.84 -27.39 7.80
C ILE A 109 -14.13 -27.67 6.32
N LEU A 110 -13.60 -26.84 5.41
CA LEU A 110 -13.79 -27.01 3.97
C LEU A 110 -13.19 -28.34 3.50
N ARG A 111 -11.95 -28.63 3.88
CA ARG A 111 -11.25 -29.86 3.53
C ARG A 111 -12.00 -31.10 4.03
N LYS A 112 -12.40 -31.13 5.30
CA LYS A 112 -13.16 -32.25 5.87
C LYS A 112 -14.51 -32.44 5.19
N ASN A 113 -15.16 -31.36 4.75
CA ASN A 113 -16.41 -31.44 4.03
C ASN A 113 -16.22 -32.08 2.64
N ASP A 114 -15.19 -31.63 1.92
CA ASP A 114 -14.85 -32.16 0.59
C ASP A 114 -14.44 -33.64 0.68
N GLU A 115 -13.60 -34.01 1.67
CA GLU A 115 -13.20 -35.40 1.94
C GLU A 115 -14.42 -36.28 2.24
N TYR A 116 -15.28 -35.86 3.17
CA TYR A 116 -16.48 -36.62 3.55
C TYR A 116 -17.39 -36.93 2.35
N TYR A 117 -17.69 -35.93 1.51
CA TYR A 117 -18.58 -36.13 0.38
C TYR A 117 -17.92 -36.89 -0.76
N SER A 118 -16.62 -36.73 -0.97
CA SER A 118 -15.84 -37.54 -1.90
C SER A 118 -15.88 -39.02 -1.51
N ASP A 119 -15.65 -39.33 -0.23
CA ASP A 119 -15.66 -40.70 0.29
C ASP A 119 -17.07 -41.32 0.19
N ALA A 120 -18.11 -40.55 0.54
CA ALA A 120 -19.49 -40.99 0.42
C ALA A 120 -19.88 -41.28 -1.04
N GLU A 121 -19.45 -40.44 -1.99
CA GLU A 121 -19.71 -40.65 -3.41
C GLU A 121 -18.97 -41.89 -3.94
N TYR A 122 -17.72 -42.10 -3.51
CA TYR A 122 -16.94 -43.29 -3.87
C TYR A 122 -17.61 -44.57 -3.35
N GLY A 123 -18.02 -44.60 -2.08
CA GLY A 123 -18.76 -45.72 -1.50
C GLY A 123 -20.08 -45.97 -2.23
N ALA A 124 -20.83 -44.92 -2.55
CA ALA A 124 -22.07 -45.05 -3.32
C ALA A 124 -21.84 -45.66 -4.71
N LYS A 125 -20.74 -45.27 -5.40
CA LYS A 125 -20.39 -45.81 -6.73
C LYS A 125 -20.05 -47.31 -6.71
N SER A 126 -19.55 -47.84 -5.59
CA SER A 126 -19.26 -49.27 -5.45
C SER A 126 -20.49 -50.18 -5.31
N ILE A 127 -21.69 -49.62 -5.15
CA ILE A 127 -22.93 -50.40 -5.03
C ILE A 127 -23.24 -51.09 -6.37
N ASN A 128 -23.41 -52.40 -6.37
CA ASN A 128 -23.69 -53.18 -7.58
C ASN A 128 -25.13 -52.99 -8.11
N ASP A 129 -26.10 -52.92 -7.19
CA ASP A 129 -27.50 -52.64 -7.54
C ASP A 129 -27.61 -51.26 -8.19
N SER A 130 -28.01 -51.24 -9.46
CA SER A 130 -28.03 -50.02 -10.25
C SER A 130 -29.09 -49.00 -9.82
N VAL A 131 -30.22 -49.47 -9.26
CA VAL A 131 -31.31 -48.61 -8.81
C VAL A 131 -30.92 -47.99 -7.48
N LEU A 132 -30.46 -48.81 -6.53
CA LEU A 132 -29.98 -48.36 -5.24
C LEU A 132 -28.78 -47.41 -5.38
N ARG A 133 -27.79 -47.76 -6.22
CA ARG A 133 -26.63 -46.89 -6.50
C ARG A 133 -27.06 -45.49 -6.93
N LYS A 134 -28.01 -45.38 -7.87
CA LYS A 134 -28.51 -44.09 -8.34
C LYS A 134 -29.21 -43.30 -7.24
N GLN A 135 -30.02 -43.96 -6.41
CA GLN A 135 -30.72 -43.32 -5.30
C GLN A 135 -29.74 -42.79 -4.25
N ILE A 136 -28.76 -43.59 -3.85
CA ILE A 136 -27.76 -43.16 -2.86
C ILE A 136 -26.89 -42.02 -3.40
N ILE A 137 -26.43 -42.09 -4.66
CA ILE A 137 -25.66 -40.99 -5.28
C ILE A 137 -26.47 -39.68 -5.25
N ASN A 138 -27.77 -39.72 -5.57
CA ASN A 138 -28.63 -38.54 -5.51
C ASN A 138 -28.76 -37.99 -4.09
N LEU A 139 -28.97 -38.85 -3.09
CA LEU A 139 -29.05 -38.41 -1.68
C LEU A 139 -27.74 -37.78 -1.18
N VAL A 140 -26.59 -38.35 -1.55
CA VAL A 140 -25.27 -37.78 -1.24
C VAL A 140 -25.13 -36.39 -1.87
N LYS A 141 -25.53 -36.26 -3.14
CA LYS A 141 -25.48 -34.99 -3.86
C LYS A 141 -26.40 -33.92 -3.26
N GLU A 142 -27.65 -34.24 -2.96
CA GLU A 142 -28.60 -33.32 -2.32
C GLU A 142 -28.09 -32.83 -0.96
N SER A 143 -27.49 -33.74 -0.18
CA SER A 143 -26.85 -33.40 1.09
C SER A 143 -25.64 -32.47 0.89
N SER A 144 -24.77 -32.77 -0.06
CA SER A 144 -23.62 -31.94 -0.43
C SER A 144 -24.03 -30.53 -0.85
N ASP A 145 -25.04 -30.41 -1.74
CA ASP A 145 -25.54 -29.14 -2.24
C ASP A 145 -26.09 -28.26 -1.11
N LYS A 146 -26.71 -28.86 -0.07
CA LYS A 146 -27.15 -28.14 1.12
C LYS A 146 -25.99 -27.58 1.94
N TYR A 147 -24.87 -28.30 2.02
CA TYR A 147 -23.67 -27.84 2.72
C TYR A 147 -22.84 -26.86 1.88
N TYR A 148 -22.93 -26.91 0.55
CA TYR A 148 -22.26 -25.98 -0.35
C TYR A 148 -22.57 -24.52 0.01
N LEU A 149 -23.82 -24.16 0.30
CA LEU A 149 -24.15 -22.78 0.70
C LEU A 149 -23.42 -22.32 1.97
N LYS A 150 -23.21 -23.23 2.93
CA LYS A 150 -22.48 -22.94 4.17
C LYS A 150 -20.99 -22.79 3.90
N THR A 151 -20.39 -23.68 3.10
CA THR A 151 -18.97 -23.61 2.74
C THR A 151 -18.67 -22.37 1.87
N GLN A 152 -19.59 -21.95 1.01
CA GLN A 152 -19.47 -20.70 0.26
C GLN A 152 -19.40 -19.47 1.16
N LYS A 153 -20.13 -19.44 2.29
CA LYS A 153 -20.02 -18.35 3.27
C LYS A 153 -18.61 -18.30 3.88
N LEU A 154 -18.04 -19.46 4.25
CA LEU A 154 -16.68 -19.54 4.79
C LEU A 154 -15.62 -19.08 3.78
N LYS A 155 -15.76 -19.47 2.50
CA LYS A 155 -14.87 -19.01 1.42
C LYS A 155 -14.93 -17.49 1.25
N LYS A 156 -16.14 -16.90 1.26
CA LYS A 156 -16.31 -15.43 1.21
C LYS A 156 -15.64 -14.73 2.38
N LEU A 157 -15.81 -15.25 3.61
CA LEU A 157 -15.16 -14.70 4.79
C LEU A 157 -13.63 -14.79 4.69
N THR A 158 -13.10 -15.91 4.21
CA THR A 158 -11.66 -16.09 3.97
C THR A 158 -11.10 -15.05 3.00
N ILE A 159 -11.81 -14.80 1.89
CA ILE A 159 -11.45 -13.75 0.93
C ILE A 159 -11.46 -12.36 1.59
N GLN A 160 -12.49 -12.06 2.38
CA GLN A 160 -12.59 -10.79 3.08
C GLN A 160 -11.46 -10.60 4.10
N ILE A 161 -11.13 -11.64 4.87
CA ILE A 161 -10.01 -11.64 5.83
C ILE A 161 -8.69 -11.36 5.10
N ASN A 162 -8.46 -11.98 3.95
CA ASN A 162 -7.26 -11.74 3.15
C ASN A 162 -7.17 -10.28 2.66
N ARG A 163 -8.28 -9.74 2.12
CA ARG A 163 -8.35 -8.34 1.68
C ARG A 163 -8.08 -7.37 2.82
N ASN A 164 -8.74 -7.56 3.95
CA ASN A 164 -8.55 -6.72 5.13
C ASN A 164 -7.11 -6.80 5.64
N SER A 165 -6.52 -8.00 5.66
CA SER A 165 -5.12 -8.20 6.07
C SER A 165 -4.15 -7.47 5.15
N GLN A 166 -4.38 -7.52 3.83
CA GLN A 166 -3.58 -6.78 2.84
C GLN A 166 -3.72 -5.26 3.02
N THR A 167 -4.95 -4.77 3.21
CA THR A 167 -5.20 -3.34 3.45
C THR A 167 -4.50 -2.86 4.72
N ILE A 168 -4.62 -3.60 5.83
CA ILE A 168 -3.95 -3.24 7.08
C ILE A 168 -2.44 -3.27 6.91
N TYR A 169 -1.91 -4.30 6.27
CA TYR A 169 -0.48 -4.41 5.99
C TYR A 169 0.03 -3.21 5.16
N SER A 170 -0.74 -2.76 4.16
CA SER A 170 -0.36 -1.61 3.32
C SER A 170 -0.27 -0.28 4.07
N TYR A 171 -0.96 -0.14 5.21
CA TYR A 171 -0.85 1.04 6.06
C TYR A 171 0.16 0.89 7.19
N TYR A 172 0.43 -0.35 7.61
CA TYR A 172 1.28 -0.66 8.74
C TYR A 172 2.76 -0.73 8.37
N VAL A 173 3.08 -1.21 7.17
CA VAL A 173 4.45 -1.31 6.71
C VAL A 173 4.82 -0.06 5.91
N ALA A 174 5.92 0.60 6.31
CA ALA A 174 6.38 1.82 5.66
C ALA A 174 7.09 1.56 4.31
N PHE A 175 7.65 0.36 4.10
CA PHE A 175 8.44 -0.03 2.91
C PHE A 175 8.18 -1.48 2.47
#